data_AF-A0A2A5PDZ7-F1
#
_entry.id   AF-A0A2A5PDZ7-F1
#
_cell.length_a   1.000
_cell.length_b   1.000
_cell.length_c   1.000
_cell.angle_alpha   90.00
_cell.angle_beta   90.00
_cell.angle_gamma   90.00
#
_symmetry.space_group_name_H-M   'P 1'
#
loop_
_entity.id
_entity.type
_entity.pdbx_description
1 polymer ?
#
loop_
_entity_poly.entity_id
_entity_poly.type
_entity_poly.pdbx_seq_one_letter_code
_entity_poly.pdbx_strand_id
1 'polypeptide(L)'
;MRMSNMAKISVSIMLGLQSLSVMAQGIQAQQLALEASSTPITIPHTANGLTQTQYQDLLNQYTQIVNDSKKILDDPTSQATAEQQKQAFCARYHAYKNIAEISEYNPNLYPAPVMLMVAKRYLEQQHNSFTASGMTEQVFCAGATSK
;
A
#
# COMPACT_ATOMS: atom_id res chain seq x y z
N MET A 1 -24.02 -48.12 -16.36
CA MET A 1 -23.20 -47.38 -15.38
C MET A 1 -23.64 -45.93 -15.44
N ARG A 2 -24.63 -45.45 -14.66
CA ARG A 2 -24.52 -44.91 -13.28
C ARG A 2 -23.25 -44.07 -13.07
N MET A 3 -23.37 -42.74 -13.12
CA MET A 3 -23.56 -41.87 -11.94
C MET A 3 -23.70 -40.39 -12.35
N SER A 4 -24.85 -39.80 -12.01
CA SER A 4 -25.05 -38.36 -11.85
C SER A 4 -24.32 -37.88 -10.59
N ASN A 5 -23.77 -36.67 -10.60
CA ASN A 5 -23.43 -35.96 -9.38
C ASN A 5 -23.73 -34.46 -9.53
N MET A 6 -24.96 -34.08 -9.20
CA MET A 6 -25.39 -32.69 -8.98
C MET A 6 -25.29 -32.44 -7.48
N ALA A 7 -24.34 -31.58 -7.08
CA ALA A 7 -24.20 -31.15 -5.70
C ALA A 7 -25.35 -30.21 -5.33
N LYS A 8 -25.99 -30.52 -4.20
CA LYS A 8 -27.20 -29.87 -3.68
C LYS A 8 -26.86 -28.51 -3.09
N ILE A 9 -27.66 -27.51 -3.49
CA ILE A 9 -27.77 -26.20 -2.87
C ILE A 9 -28.35 -26.40 -1.46
N SER A 10 -27.60 -25.99 -0.43
CA SER A 10 -28.07 -25.93 0.95
C SER A 10 -28.54 -24.52 1.26
N VAL A 11 -29.87 -24.33 1.29
CA VAL A 11 -30.53 -23.14 1.82
C VAL A 11 -30.93 -23.47 3.26
N SER A 12 -30.39 -22.74 4.24
CA SER A 12 -30.92 -22.74 5.60
C SER A 12 -31.50 -21.37 5.92
N ILE A 13 -32.82 -21.34 5.94
CA ILE A 13 -33.70 -20.21 6.28
C ILE A 13 -34.15 -20.41 7.74
N MET A 14 -33.99 -19.34 8.53
CA MET A 14 -34.80 -18.89 9.67
C MET A 14 -35.01 -19.83 10.90
N LEU A 15 -34.34 -19.46 11.99
CA LEU A 15 -34.97 -19.27 13.31
C LEU A 15 -34.74 -17.79 13.67
N GLY A 16 -35.68 -16.99 14.15
CA GLY A 16 -36.84 -17.30 14.97
C GLY A 16 -36.73 -16.56 16.30
N LEU A 17 -36.95 -15.24 16.25
CA LEU A 17 -37.54 -14.33 17.25
C LEU A 17 -37.16 -14.38 18.75
N GLN A 18 -36.84 -13.17 19.25
CA GLN A 18 -37.14 -12.56 20.57
C GLN A 18 -35.94 -12.22 21.46
N SER A 19 -35.72 -10.91 21.62
CA SER A 19 -35.49 -10.26 22.92
C SER A 19 -35.66 -8.75 22.72
N LEU A 20 -36.76 -8.21 23.25
CA LEU A 20 -36.94 -6.79 23.53
C LEU A 20 -35.94 -6.35 24.59
N SER A 21 -35.15 -5.32 24.31
CA SER A 21 -34.76 -4.34 25.33
C SER A 21 -34.47 -3.01 24.66
N VAL A 22 -35.41 -2.08 24.81
CA VAL A 22 -35.20 -0.66 24.62
C VAL A 22 -34.80 -0.12 26.00
N MET A 23 -33.70 0.63 26.09
CA MET A 23 -33.65 1.99 26.62
C MET A 23 -32.22 2.42 26.97
N ALA A 24 -31.95 3.67 26.59
CA ALA A 24 -31.08 4.62 27.27
C ALA A 24 -29.57 4.66 26.93
N GLN A 25 -29.29 5.69 26.13
CA GLN A 25 -28.31 6.76 26.39
C GLN A 25 -26.82 6.46 26.16
N GLY A 26 -26.29 7.18 25.16
CA GLY A 26 -24.94 7.70 25.22
C GLY A 26 -24.03 7.27 24.07
N ILE A 27 -23.47 8.29 23.44
CA ILE A 27 -22.28 8.28 22.57
C ILE A 27 -22.57 8.05 21.09
N GLN A 28 -22.18 9.08 20.34
CA GLN A 28 -22.36 9.29 18.91
C GLN A 28 -21.94 8.08 18.09
N ALA A 29 -22.78 7.77 17.09
CA ALA A 29 -22.41 6.93 15.97
C ALA A 29 -21.19 7.54 15.26
N GLN A 30 -20.01 6.96 15.49
CA GLN A 30 -18.89 7.13 14.60
C GLN A 30 -19.15 6.23 13.38
N GLN A 31 -19.75 6.84 12.36
CA GLN A 31 -19.68 6.34 11.00
C GLN A 31 -18.21 6.17 10.64
N LEU A 32 -17.75 4.92 10.59
CA LEU A 32 -16.56 4.55 9.83
C LEU A 32 -16.93 4.66 8.34
N ALA A 33 -16.96 5.90 7.86
CA ALA A 33 -16.75 6.18 6.46
C ALA A 33 -15.32 5.71 6.15
N LEU A 34 -15.24 4.67 5.33
CA LEU A 34 -14.01 4.20 4.71
C LEU A 34 -13.60 5.24 3.66
N GLU A 35 -13.19 6.43 4.10
CA GLU A 35 -12.59 7.41 3.22
C GLU A 35 -11.13 7.01 3.04
N ALA A 36 -10.82 6.49 1.85
CA ALA A 36 -9.46 6.37 1.37
C ALA A 36 -8.80 7.76 1.51
N SER A 37 -7.89 7.87 2.45
CA SER A 37 -7.19 9.11 2.79
C SER A 37 -6.21 9.47 1.67
N SER A 38 -6.69 10.20 0.67
CA SER A 38 -5.88 10.87 -0.35
C SER A 38 -5.17 12.10 0.23
N THR A 39 -4.45 11.95 1.35
CA THR A 39 -3.57 13.00 1.87
C THR A 39 -2.19 12.88 1.24
N PRO A 40 -1.65 13.94 0.60
CA PRO A 40 -0.25 13.97 0.19
C PRO A 40 0.62 13.67 1.42
N ILE A 41 1.36 12.56 1.41
CA ILE A 41 2.29 12.22 2.49
C ILE A 41 3.42 13.24 2.44
N THR A 42 3.30 14.28 3.27
CA THR A 42 4.37 15.24 3.50
C THR A 42 5.42 14.52 4.32
N ILE A 43 6.63 14.39 3.79
CA ILE A 43 7.76 13.84 4.55
C ILE A 43 8.05 14.84 5.68
N PRO A 44 7.89 14.45 6.96
CA PRO A 44 8.18 15.37 8.04
C PRO A 44 9.70 15.45 8.24
N HIS A 45 10.30 16.56 7.81
CA HIS A 45 11.67 16.91 8.18
C HIS A 45 11.65 17.65 9.52
N THR A 46 11.61 16.90 10.62
CA THR A 46 11.77 17.47 11.95
C THR A 46 13.22 17.90 12.16
N ALA A 47 13.47 19.09 12.72
CA ALA A 47 14.82 19.61 12.96
C ALA A 47 15.72 18.70 13.82
N ASN A 48 15.11 17.74 14.54
CA ASN A 48 15.80 16.75 15.38
C ASN A 48 15.77 15.31 14.81
N GLY A 49 15.37 15.13 13.55
CA GLY A 49 15.10 13.81 12.99
C GLY A 49 13.83 13.17 13.57
N LEU A 50 13.49 12.00 13.05
CA LEU A 50 12.33 11.22 13.48
C LEU A 50 12.64 10.49 14.79
N THR A 51 11.60 10.25 15.58
CA THR A 51 11.66 9.22 16.64
C THR A 51 11.57 7.82 16.03
N GLN A 52 11.98 6.80 16.80
CA GLN A 52 11.89 5.40 16.38
C GLN A 52 10.46 4.99 15.96
N THR A 53 9.44 5.45 16.69
CA THR A 53 8.03 5.17 16.38
C THR A 53 7.60 5.84 15.07
N GLN A 54 7.91 7.13 14.90
CA GLN A 54 7.57 7.85 13.66
C GLN A 54 8.25 7.24 12.43
N TYR A 55 9.51 6.86 12.56
CA TYR A 55 10.24 6.17 11.50
C TYR A 55 9.59 4.82 11.16
N GLN A 56 9.23 4.02 12.16
CA GLN A 56 8.58 2.73 11.94
C GLN A 56 7.20 2.89 11.29
N ASP A 57 6.42 3.89 11.69
CA ASP A 57 5.10 4.17 11.11
C ASP A 57 5.19 4.56 9.64
N LEU A 58 6.14 5.44 9.28
CA LEU A 58 6.39 5.80 7.88
C LEU A 58 6.92 4.61 7.08
N LEU A 59 7.86 3.85 7.64
CA LEU A 59 8.40 2.66 7.00
C LEU A 59 7.30 1.63 6.72
N ASN A 60 6.38 1.42 7.65
CA ASN A 60 5.23 0.52 7.49
C ASN A 60 4.30 1.01 6.36
N GLN A 61 4.01 2.30 6.30
CA GLN A 61 3.19 2.89 5.22
C GLN A 61 3.82 2.65 3.84
N TYR A 62 5.11 2.95 3.68
CA TYR A 62 5.81 2.75 2.41
C TYR A 62 5.96 1.26 2.06
N THR A 63 6.19 0.41 3.05
CA THR A 63 6.24 -1.04 2.86
C THR A 63 4.90 -1.59 2.41
N GLN A 64 3.78 -1.04 2.90
CA GLN A 64 2.45 -1.42 2.46
C GLN A 64 2.23 -1.09 0.99
N ILE A 65 2.63 0.10 0.53
CA ILE A 65 2.58 0.49 -0.90
C ILE A 65 3.41 -0.48 -1.76
N VAL A 66 4.62 -0.82 -1.31
CA VAL A 66 5.46 -1.81 -2.00
C VAL A 66 4.74 -3.15 -2.07
N ASN A 67 4.15 -3.64 -0.98
CA ASN A 67 3.44 -4.92 -0.95
C ASN A 67 2.19 -4.95 -1.84
N ASP A 68 1.40 -3.88 -1.83
CA ASP A 68 0.17 -3.80 -2.64
C ASP A 68 0.49 -3.74 -4.13
N SER A 69 1.56 -3.04 -4.52
CA SER A 69 2.01 -3.06 -5.91
C SER A 69 2.47 -4.45 -6.38
N LYS A 70 2.88 -5.38 -5.50
CA LYS A 70 3.30 -6.75 -5.90
C LYS A 70 2.14 -7.54 -6.50
N LYS A 71 0.94 -7.35 -5.96
CA LYS A 71 -0.30 -7.99 -6.46
C LYS A 71 -0.62 -7.56 -7.90
N ILE A 72 -0.14 -6.39 -8.31
CA ILE A 72 -0.38 -5.82 -9.64
C ILE A 72 0.77 -6.15 -10.60
N LEU A 73 2.01 -5.99 -10.13
CA LEU A 73 3.21 -6.01 -10.98
C LEU A 73 3.91 -7.37 -11.02
N ASP A 74 3.85 -8.14 -9.93
CA ASP A 74 4.67 -9.33 -9.75
C ASP A 74 3.84 -10.62 -9.77
N ASP A 75 2.51 -10.53 -9.60
CA ASP A 75 1.60 -11.67 -9.70
C ASP A 75 1.35 -12.04 -11.17
N PRO A 76 1.73 -13.25 -11.63
CA PRO A 76 1.54 -13.67 -13.01
C PRO A 76 0.06 -13.83 -13.41
N THR A 77 -0.86 -13.88 -12.43
CA THR A 77 -2.30 -13.98 -12.65
C THR A 77 -2.99 -12.61 -12.71
N SER A 78 -2.27 -11.53 -12.40
CA SER A 78 -2.76 -10.15 -12.47
C SER A 78 -3.40 -9.84 -13.82
N GLN A 79 -4.64 -9.37 -13.79
CA GLN A 79 -5.38 -8.87 -14.96
C GLN A 79 -5.32 -7.34 -15.05
N ALA A 80 -4.33 -6.71 -14.40
CA ALA A 80 -4.21 -5.26 -14.38
C ALA A 80 -3.90 -4.70 -15.76
N THR A 81 -4.60 -3.64 -16.13
CA THR A 81 -4.33 -2.87 -17.34
C THR A 81 -2.96 -2.20 -17.30
N ALA A 82 -2.44 -1.81 -18.46
CA ALA A 82 -1.16 -1.08 -18.54
C ALA A 82 -1.15 0.20 -17.68
N GLU A 83 -2.27 0.91 -17.60
CA GLU A 83 -2.40 2.10 -16.77
C GLU A 83 -2.32 1.77 -15.27
N GLN A 84 -2.98 0.69 -14.82
CA GLN A 84 -2.89 0.23 -13.43
C GLN A 84 -1.48 -0.24 -13.08
N GLN A 85 -0.79 -0.91 -14.02
CA GLN A 85 0.62 -1.29 -13.84
C GLN A 85 1.52 -0.06 -13.75
N LYS A 86 1.34 0.94 -14.62
CA LYS A 86 2.07 2.21 -14.54
C LYS A 86 1.86 2.88 -13.18
N GLN A 87 0.62 2.98 -12.71
CA GLN A 87 0.30 3.58 -11.41
C GLN A 87 0.95 2.81 -10.26
N ALA A 88 0.83 1.48 -10.24
CA ALA A 88 1.45 0.64 -9.21
C ALA A 88 2.98 0.74 -9.22
N PHE A 89 3.59 0.80 -10.40
CA PHE A 89 5.02 0.99 -10.56
C PHE A 89 5.46 2.33 -9.97
N CYS A 90 4.79 3.42 -10.35
CA CYS A 90 5.16 4.76 -9.88
C CYS A 90 4.95 4.90 -8.38
N ALA A 91 3.87 4.32 -7.82
CA ALA A 91 3.65 4.27 -6.38
C ALA A 91 4.79 3.52 -5.65
N ARG A 92 5.19 2.34 -6.16
CA ARG A 92 6.33 1.58 -5.62
C ARG A 92 7.64 2.38 -5.69
N TYR A 93 7.91 3.02 -6.83
CA TYR A 93 9.11 3.82 -7.03
C TYR A 93 9.19 4.99 -6.04
N HIS A 94 8.11 5.73 -5.87
CA HIS A 94 8.03 6.81 -4.89
C HIS A 94 8.13 6.31 -3.44
N ALA A 95 7.54 5.16 -3.11
CA ALA A 95 7.71 4.55 -1.80
C ALA A 95 9.20 4.26 -1.49
N TYR A 96 9.96 3.74 -2.45
CA TYR A 96 11.40 3.55 -2.27
C TYR A 96 12.19 4.85 -2.20
N LYS A 97 11.82 5.91 -2.93
CA LYS A 97 12.42 7.25 -2.75
C LYS A 97 12.22 7.74 -1.31
N ASN A 98 11.00 7.62 -0.80
CA ASN A 98 10.69 8.07 0.55
C ASN A 98 11.40 7.21 1.60
N ILE A 99 11.50 5.89 1.43
CA ILE A 99 12.29 5.01 2.31
C ILE A 99 13.75 5.45 2.33
N ALA A 100 14.36 5.64 1.15
CA ALA A 100 15.74 6.10 1.07
C ALA A 100 15.94 7.42 1.81
N GLU A 101 15.03 8.38 1.60
CA GLU A 101 15.08 9.70 2.24
C GLU A 101 14.97 9.60 3.77
N ILE A 102 13.91 8.96 4.30
CA ILE A 102 13.74 8.86 5.77
C ILE A 102 14.85 8.05 6.42
N SER A 103 15.44 7.06 5.73
CA SER A 103 16.55 6.27 6.25
C SER A 103 17.88 7.03 6.21
N GLU A 104 18.10 7.88 5.21
CA GLU A 104 19.30 8.71 5.08
C GLU A 104 19.34 9.81 6.13
N TYR A 105 18.21 10.44 6.43
CA TYR A 105 18.12 11.46 7.48
C TYR A 105 18.13 10.89 8.91
N ASN A 106 17.91 9.58 9.08
CA ASN A 106 17.78 8.96 10.40
C ASN A 106 18.66 7.71 10.56
N PRO A 107 19.99 7.81 10.35
CA PRO A 107 20.87 6.64 10.25
C PRO A 107 20.99 5.83 11.55
N ASN A 108 20.63 6.42 12.70
CA ASN A 108 20.71 5.78 14.01
C ASN A 108 19.45 4.98 14.38
N LEU A 109 18.36 5.10 13.61
CA LEU A 109 17.12 4.38 13.87
C LEU A 109 17.16 2.98 13.25
N TYR A 110 16.56 2.00 13.91
CA TYR A 110 16.45 0.66 13.35
C TYR A 110 15.19 0.55 12.47
N PRO A 111 15.21 -0.07 11.27
CA PRO A 111 16.37 -0.59 10.51
C PRO A 111 16.94 0.37 9.43
N ALA A 112 17.09 1.66 9.69
CA ALA A 112 17.42 2.68 8.68
C ALA A 112 18.64 2.38 7.79
N PRO A 113 19.83 1.99 8.30
CA PRO A 113 20.97 1.71 7.42
C PRO A 113 20.69 0.60 6.39
N VAL A 114 19.95 -0.43 6.80
CA VAL A 114 19.58 -1.55 5.92
C VAL A 114 18.55 -1.10 4.90
N MET A 115 17.52 -0.37 5.33
CA MET A 115 16.47 0.11 4.43
C MET A 115 17.00 1.12 3.41
N LEU A 116 17.97 1.96 3.79
CA LEU A 116 18.68 2.84 2.87
C LEU A 116 19.38 2.05 1.76
N MET A 117 20.10 0.98 2.11
CA MET A 117 20.78 0.12 1.15
C MET A 117 19.78 -0.54 0.18
N VAL A 118 18.70 -1.11 0.71
CA VAL A 118 17.65 -1.78 -0.09
C VAL A 118 17.00 -0.79 -1.05
N ALA A 119 16.62 0.39 -0.55
CA ALA A 119 15.98 1.41 -1.36
C ALA A 119 16.90 1.95 -2.44
N LYS A 120 18.16 2.30 -2.10
CA LYS A 120 19.14 2.79 -3.08
C LYS A 120 19.40 1.77 -4.19
N ARG A 121 19.54 0.48 -3.85
CA ARG A 121 19.72 -0.59 -4.85
C ARG A 121 18.53 -0.70 -5.81
N TYR A 122 17.31 -0.66 -5.29
CA TYR A 122 16.11 -0.70 -6.13
C TYR A 122 16.04 0.52 -7.06
N LEU A 123 16.27 1.72 -6.52
CA LEU A 123 16.21 2.98 -7.27
C LEU A 123 17.27 3.04 -8.37
N GLU A 124 18.49 2.57 -8.09
CA GLU A 124 19.56 2.44 -9.07
C GLU A 124 19.17 1.48 -10.21
N GLN A 125 18.61 0.32 -9.88
CA GLN A 125 18.13 -0.63 -10.89
C GLN A 125 17.07 0.02 -11.79
N GLN A 126 16.11 0.75 -11.22
CA GLN A 126 15.08 1.43 -12.01
C GLN A 126 15.65 2.57 -12.84
N HIS A 127 16.62 3.33 -12.30
CA HIS A 127 17.32 4.36 -13.07
C HIS A 127 18.00 3.77 -14.30
N ASN A 128 18.68 2.63 -14.16
CA ASN A 128 19.32 1.94 -15.28
C ASN A 128 18.28 1.47 -16.32
N SER A 129 17.12 0.97 -15.89
CA SER A 129 16.02 0.60 -16.80
C SER A 129 15.46 1.80 -17.56
N PHE A 130 15.31 2.95 -16.91
CA PHE A 130 14.88 4.19 -17.56
C PHE A 130 15.90 4.66 -18.60
N THR A 131 17.17 4.72 -18.22
CA THR A 131 18.27 5.11 -19.12
C THR A 131 18.34 4.19 -20.33
N ALA A 132 18.23 2.86 -20.13
CA ALA A 132 18.24 1.89 -21.21
C ALA A 132 17.05 2.03 -22.18
N SER A 133 15.91 2.55 -21.71
CA SER A 133 14.72 2.82 -22.53
C SER A 133 14.68 4.23 -23.11
N GLY A 134 15.68 5.08 -22.85
CA GLY A 134 15.69 6.47 -23.29
C GLY A 134 14.61 7.34 -22.63
N MET A 135 14.07 6.91 -21.50
CA MET A 135 13.05 7.63 -20.73
C MET A 135 13.63 8.13 -19.40
N THR A 136 12.91 9.04 -18.74
CA THR A 136 13.16 9.41 -17.34
C THR A 136 12.00 9.00 -16.46
N GLU A 137 12.22 8.89 -15.15
CA GLU A 137 11.14 8.71 -14.18
C GLU A 137 10.07 9.79 -14.34
N GLN A 138 10.46 11.06 -14.46
CA GLN A 138 9.50 12.17 -14.50
C GLN A 138 8.57 12.06 -15.71
N VAL A 139 9.10 11.63 -16.86
CA VAL A 139 8.31 11.39 -18.06
C VAL A 139 7.43 10.14 -17.90
N PHE A 140 7.99 9.05 -17.39
CA PHE A 140 7.26 7.79 -17.24
C PHE A 140 6.11 7.91 -16.24
N CYS A 141 6.37 8.51 -15.08
CA CYS A 141 5.41 8.72 -14.00
C CYS A 141 4.58 10.01 -14.14
N ALA A 142 4.71 10.74 -15.25
CA ALA A 142 3.82 11.85 -15.55
C ALA A 142 2.36 11.37 -15.59
N GLY A 143 1.48 12.05 -14.85
CA GLY A 143 0.06 11.71 -14.76
C GLY A 143 -0.28 10.50 -13.89
N ALA A 144 0.70 9.79 -13.33
CA ALA A 144 0.48 8.76 -12.32
C ALA A 144 0.27 9.43 -10.96
N THR A 145 -0.87 10.07 -10.75
CA THR A 145 -1.25 10.53 -9.41
C THR A 145 -1.62 9.32 -8.57
N SER A 146 -0.90 9.11 -7.46
CA SER A 146 -1.41 8.33 -6.32
C SER A 146 -2.76 8.93 -5.92
N LYS A 147 -3.86 8.34 -6.38
CA LYS A 147 -5.21 8.69 -5.92
C LYS A 147 -5.52 7.93 -4.64
#